data_AF-A0A3Q0SCZ2-F1
#
_entry.id   AF-A0A3Q0SCZ2-F1
#
_cell.length_a   1.000
_cell.length_b   1.000
_cell.length_c   1.000
_cell.angle_alpha   90.00
_cell.angle_beta   90.00
_cell.angle_gamma   90.00
#
_symmetry.space_group_name_H-M   'P 1'
#
loop_
_entity.id
_entity.type
_entity.pdbx_description
1 polymer ?
#
loop_
_entity_poly.entity_id
_entity_poly.type
_entity_poly.pdbx_seq_one_letter_code
_entity_poly.pdbx_strand_id
1 'polypeptide(L)'
;VPPGLEYLTQIDQILIHQKVELLEIIGFETNNEYEIKNSMGQKIFKAKEKNDCCTRNCCGSLRSFDMKIKDNTDREVIRLIRPFRCVSCWCPCCLQELEVQAPPGTTIGYVKQDWHPFLPKFSIQGANKETLMRLEGPCFACNCCGDVNFEDNDRSIGRISKQWSGLLKEVFTDTDNFGIQFPLDLDVKMKAVLMGACFLIDFMFFEKVGEANQRSTVFS
;
A
#
# COMPACT_ATOMS: atom_id res chain seq x y z
N VAL A 1 12.84 18.02 5.78
CA VAL A 1 11.83 17.32 4.97
C VAL A 1 12.48 16.94 3.64
N PRO A 2 12.38 15.68 3.17
CA PRO A 2 12.90 15.30 1.86
C PRO A 2 12.25 16.14 0.72
N PRO A 3 13.00 16.53 -0.33
CA PRO A 3 12.45 17.31 -1.43
C PRO A 3 11.25 16.63 -2.09
N GLY A 4 10.16 17.37 -2.29
CA GLY A 4 8.93 16.87 -2.91
C GLY A 4 7.90 16.30 -1.93
N LEU A 5 8.25 16.22 -0.64
CA LEU A 5 7.34 15.76 0.43
C LEU A 5 6.83 16.89 1.33
N GLU A 6 7.10 18.16 0.99
CA GLU A 6 6.72 19.33 1.79
C GLU A 6 5.21 19.40 2.00
N TYR A 7 4.41 18.97 1.02
CA TYR A 7 2.95 18.94 1.15
C TYR A 7 2.49 18.03 2.30
N LEU A 8 3.23 16.97 2.60
CA LEU A 8 2.89 16.02 3.67
C LEU A 8 3.00 16.66 5.08
N THR A 9 3.66 17.81 5.24
CA THR A 9 3.71 18.52 6.53
C THR A 9 2.38 19.16 6.90
N GLN A 10 1.49 19.37 5.91
CA GLN A 10 0.27 20.17 6.08
C GLN A 10 -1.00 19.32 6.12
N ILE A 11 -0.86 17.99 6.03
CA ILE A 11 -1.98 17.05 6.03
C ILE A 11 -1.81 15.99 7.10
N ASP A 12 -2.93 15.49 7.58
CA ASP A 12 -3.10 14.40 8.53
C ASP A 12 -3.81 13.19 7.88
N GLN A 13 -4.24 13.34 6.63
CA GLN A 13 -5.01 12.34 5.91
C GLN A 13 -4.65 12.27 4.43
N ILE A 14 -4.59 11.05 3.91
CA ILE A 14 -4.38 10.74 2.49
C ILE A 14 -5.44 9.73 2.04
N LEU A 15 -5.96 9.94 0.83
CA LEU A 15 -6.84 9.01 0.13
C LEU A 15 -6.12 8.46 -1.10
N ILE A 16 -6.11 7.15 -1.30
CA ILE A 16 -5.49 6.47 -2.44
C ILE A 16 -6.62 5.84 -3.27
N HIS A 17 -6.76 6.31 -4.50
CA HIS A 17 -7.80 5.90 -5.43
C HIS A 17 -7.15 5.14 -6.59
N GLN A 18 -7.51 3.88 -6.78
CA GLN A 18 -7.09 3.13 -7.96
C GLN A 18 -7.83 3.62 -9.20
N LYS A 19 -7.13 3.82 -10.32
CA LYS A 19 -7.74 4.03 -11.62
C LYS A 19 -7.95 2.68 -12.29
N VAL A 20 -9.21 2.35 -12.55
CA VAL A 20 -9.56 1.21 -13.41
C VAL A 20 -9.42 1.67 -14.87
N GLU A 21 -8.45 1.14 -15.60
CA GLU A 21 -8.35 1.42 -17.03
C GLU A 21 -9.34 0.57 -17.83
N LEU A 22 -10.04 1.18 -18.80
CA LEU A 22 -11.04 0.49 -19.61
C LEU A 22 -10.48 -0.71 -20.41
N LEU A 23 -9.17 -0.77 -20.62
CA LEU A 23 -8.47 -1.84 -21.34
C LEU A 23 -8.33 -3.13 -20.52
N GLU A 24 -8.23 -3.04 -19.19
CA GLU A 24 -8.31 -4.19 -18.28
C GLU A 24 -9.66 -4.91 -18.41
N ILE A 25 -10.73 -4.16 -18.68
CA ILE A 25 -12.09 -4.69 -18.89
C ILE A 25 -12.18 -5.50 -20.21
N ILE A 26 -11.29 -5.21 -21.18
CA ILE A 26 -11.23 -5.87 -22.49
C ILE A 26 -10.18 -7.00 -22.49
N GLY A 27 -9.59 -7.32 -21.33
CA GLY A 27 -8.65 -8.44 -21.16
C GLY A 27 -7.20 -8.12 -21.51
N PHE A 28 -6.85 -6.83 -21.66
CA PHE A 28 -5.45 -6.40 -21.72
C PHE A 28 -4.98 -5.99 -20.32
N GLU A 29 -4.01 -6.70 -19.76
CA GLU A 29 -3.41 -6.34 -18.46
C GLU A 29 -2.66 -5.00 -18.59
N THR A 30 -3.23 -3.94 -18.02
CA THR A 30 -2.59 -2.62 -17.90
C THR A 30 -1.85 -2.48 -16.57
N ASN A 31 -0.97 -1.48 -16.48
CA ASN A 31 -0.22 -1.21 -15.25
C ASN A 31 -1.11 -0.48 -14.26
N ASN A 32 -1.13 -0.93 -12.99
CA ASN A 32 -1.90 -0.26 -11.95
C ASN A 32 -1.46 1.21 -11.79
N GLU A 33 -2.42 2.12 -11.92
CA GLU A 33 -2.25 3.55 -11.69
C GLU A 33 -3.16 4.00 -10.54
N TYR A 34 -2.64 4.86 -9.68
CA TYR A 34 -3.37 5.38 -8.52
C TYR A 34 -3.25 6.89 -8.44
N GLU A 35 -4.33 7.54 -8.00
CA GLU A 35 -4.33 8.94 -7.58
C GLU A 35 -4.26 9.01 -6.07
N ILE A 36 -3.32 9.81 -5.57
CA ILE A 36 -3.19 10.09 -4.15
C ILE A 36 -3.75 11.49 -3.93
N LYS A 37 -4.76 11.59 -3.07
CA LYS A 37 -5.55 12.79 -2.82
C LYS A 37 -5.49 13.17 -1.34
N ASN A 38 -5.70 14.46 -1.06
CA ASN A 38 -5.94 14.92 0.31
C ASN A 38 -7.42 14.69 0.71
N SER A 39 -7.76 15.06 1.94
CA SER A 39 -9.13 14.99 2.48
C SER A 39 -10.16 15.82 1.70
N MET A 40 -9.73 16.84 0.95
CA MET A 40 -10.59 17.64 0.08
C MET A 40 -10.77 17.03 -1.33
N GLY A 41 -10.20 15.84 -1.58
CA GLY A 41 -10.24 15.18 -2.90
C GLY A 41 -9.31 15.78 -3.95
N GLN A 42 -8.45 16.73 -3.57
CA GLN A 42 -7.47 17.32 -4.47
C GLN A 42 -6.31 16.34 -4.66
N LYS A 43 -5.91 16.13 -5.92
CA LYS A 43 -4.77 15.26 -6.26
C LYS A 43 -3.45 15.91 -5.83
N ILE A 44 -2.70 15.19 -5.00
CA ILE A 44 -1.40 15.61 -4.46
C ILE A 44 -0.24 14.83 -5.09
N PHE A 45 -0.45 13.54 -5.36
CA PHE A 45 0.52 12.70 -6.06
C PHE A 45 -0.17 11.73 -7.02
N LYS A 46 0.61 11.15 -7.92
CA LYS A 46 0.23 10.06 -8.81
C LYS A 46 1.18 8.90 -8.58
N ALA A 47 0.66 7.71 -8.32
CA ALA A 47 1.46 6.49 -8.22
C ALA A 47 1.24 5.62 -9.46
N LYS A 48 2.32 5.06 -9.99
CA LYS A 48 2.27 4.13 -11.11
C LYS A 48 3.20 2.96 -10.86
N GLU A 49 2.64 1.77 -10.99
CA GLU A 49 3.41 0.53 -10.98
C GLU A 49 4.16 0.35 -12.30
N LYS A 50 5.40 -0.14 -12.20
CA LYS A 50 6.19 -0.57 -13.36
C LYS A 50 6.17 -2.10 -13.41
N ASN A 51 5.61 -2.69 -14.47
CA ASN A 51 5.74 -4.13 -14.70
C ASN A 51 6.69 -4.49 -15.84
N ASP A 52 7.39 -5.60 -15.60
CA ASP A 52 8.13 -6.40 -16.56
C ASP A 52 7.20 -7.49 -17.09
N CYS A 53 7.05 -7.59 -18.41
CA CYS A 53 5.96 -8.30 -19.10
C CYS A 53 5.93 -9.84 -18.88
N CYS A 54 6.89 -10.43 -18.17
CA CYS A 54 7.08 -11.89 -18.13
C CYS A 54 6.85 -12.61 -16.79
N THR A 55 6.51 -11.94 -15.69
CA THR A 55 6.43 -12.60 -14.36
C THR A 55 5.04 -12.76 -13.75
N ARG A 56 3.99 -12.22 -14.38
CA ARG A 56 2.60 -12.29 -13.85
C ARG A 56 1.99 -13.70 -13.94
N ASN A 57 2.40 -14.49 -14.94
CA ASN A 57 1.92 -15.87 -15.14
C ASN A 57 2.61 -16.95 -14.30
N CYS A 58 3.74 -16.66 -13.64
CA CYS A 58 4.50 -17.69 -12.89
C CYS A 58 4.48 -17.52 -11.37
N CYS A 59 4.18 -16.33 -10.83
CA CYS A 59 4.43 -16.03 -9.41
C CYS A 59 3.34 -15.19 -8.69
N GLY A 60 2.28 -14.71 -9.35
CA GLY A 60 1.21 -13.94 -8.70
C GLY A 60 1.75 -12.80 -7.81
N SER A 61 1.35 -12.76 -6.53
CA SER A 61 1.80 -11.79 -5.51
C SER A 61 3.27 -11.97 -5.03
N LEU A 62 4.01 -12.93 -5.56
CA LEU A 62 5.44 -13.13 -5.25
C LEU A 62 6.37 -12.33 -6.18
N ARG A 63 5.83 -11.61 -7.17
CA ARG A 63 6.59 -10.78 -8.11
C ARG A 63 7.26 -9.57 -7.44
N SER A 64 8.39 -9.09 -7.95
CA SER A 64 8.90 -7.78 -7.52
C SER A 64 7.88 -6.68 -7.75
N PHE A 65 7.85 -5.70 -6.86
CA PHE A 65 6.98 -4.53 -6.95
C PHE A 65 7.88 -3.28 -6.98
N ASP A 66 7.79 -2.50 -8.06
CA ASP A 66 8.49 -1.23 -8.23
C ASP A 66 7.43 -0.17 -8.59
N MET A 67 7.16 0.72 -7.64
CA MET A 67 6.15 1.75 -7.81
C MET A 67 6.78 3.12 -7.67
N LYS A 68 6.47 3.97 -8.65
CA LYS A 68 6.93 5.36 -8.69
C LYS A 68 5.79 6.27 -8.29
N ILE A 69 6.02 7.10 -7.28
CA ILE A 69 5.11 8.15 -6.86
C ILE A 69 5.69 9.47 -7.33
N LYS A 70 4.89 10.21 -8.08
CA LYS A 70 5.23 11.48 -8.69
C LYS A 70 4.35 12.61 -8.17
N ASP A 71 4.91 13.81 -8.12
CA ASP A 71 4.15 15.03 -7.85
C ASP A 71 3.36 15.49 -9.08
N ASN A 72 2.64 16.61 -8.93
CA ASN A 72 1.84 17.20 -10.00
C ASN A 72 2.68 17.78 -11.16
N THR A 73 4.01 17.88 -11.01
CA THR A 73 4.95 18.29 -12.06
C THR A 73 5.59 17.09 -12.77
N ASP A 74 5.10 15.87 -12.51
CA ASP A 74 5.62 14.60 -13.02
C ASP A 74 7.05 14.26 -12.55
N ARG A 75 7.51 14.92 -11.48
CA ARG A 75 8.79 14.60 -10.83
C ARG A 75 8.59 13.43 -9.87
N GLU A 76 9.48 12.44 -9.95
CA GLU A 76 9.50 11.30 -9.02
C GLU A 76 9.97 11.75 -7.63
N VAL A 77 9.11 11.56 -6.62
CA VAL A 77 9.33 12.02 -5.24
C VAL A 77 9.52 10.87 -4.26
N ILE A 78 8.79 9.76 -4.47
CA ILE A 78 8.95 8.52 -3.69
C ILE A 78 9.08 7.35 -4.66
N ARG A 79 9.97 6.42 -4.34
CA ARG A 79 10.04 5.12 -5.00
C ARG A 79 9.87 4.01 -3.97
N LEU A 80 8.97 3.09 -4.28
CA LEU A 80 8.69 1.91 -3.46
C LEU A 80 9.30 0.69 -4.17
N ILE A 81 10.17 -0.04 -3.48
CA ILE A 81 10.91 -1.16 -4.06
C ILE A 81 10.73 -2.39 -3.18
N ARG A 82 10.10 -3.43 -3.71
CA ARG A 82 10.00 -4.75 -3.09
C ARG A 82 10.82 -5.74 -3.91
N PRO A 83 11.89 -6.33 -3.36
CA PRO A 83 12.67 -7.34 -4.04
C PRO A 83 11.86 -8.64 -4.24
N PHE A 84 12.21 -9.43 -5.24
CA PHE A 84 11.67 -10.79 -5.43
C PHE A 84 11.92 -11.64 -4.19
N ARG A 85 10.92 -12.45 -3.81
CA ARG A 85 11.09 -13.50 -2.78
C ARG A 85 10.60 -14.85 -3.29
N CYS A 86 11.25 -15.91 -2.79
CA CYS A 86 11.19 -17.27 -3.33
C CYS A 86 9.83 -17.97 -3.15
N VAL A 87 9.49 -18.83 -4.12
CA VAL A 87 8.30 -19.71 -4.19
C VAL A 87 8.43 -21.00 -3.38
N SER A 88 9.62 -21.36 -2.92
CA SER A 88 9.89 -22.66 -2.29
C SER A 88 10.22 -22.48 -0.82
N CYS A 89 9.19 -22.45 0.04
CA CYS A 89 9.42 -22.55 1.48
C CYS A 89 8.16 -22.95 2.26
N TRP A 90 8.20 -24.12 2.87
CA TRP A 90 7.35 -24.43 4.02
C TRP A 90 7.88 -23.67 5.26
N CYS A 91 7.54 -22.37 5.39
CA CYS A 91 7.65 -21.48 6.58
C CYS A 91 9.07 -21.28 7.23
N PRO A 92 9.55 -20.06 7.62
CA PRO A 92 9.01 -18.70 7.52
C PRO A 92 9.81 -17.81 6.52
N CYS A 93 10.32 -18.36 5.42
CA CYS A 93 11.25 -17.62 4.54
C CYS A 93 10.59 -16.69 3.48
N CYS A 94 9.27 -16.47 3.56
CA CYS A 94 8.49 -15.68 2.58
C CYS A 94 7.83 -14.42 3.16
N LEU A 95 8.27 -13.91 4.32
CA LEU A 95 7.81 -12.59 4.83
C LEU A 95 7.99 -11.51 3.77
N GLN A 96 7.37 -10.34 3.87
CA GLN A 96 7.53 -9.25 2.89
C GLN A 96 8.34 -8.09 3.44
N GLU A 97 9.06 -7.38 2.56
CA GLU A 97 9.85 -6.19 2.91
C GLU A 97 9.76 -5.25 1.72
N LEU A 98 9.40 -4.01 1.99
CA LEU A 98 9.32 -2.94 1.02
C LEU A 98 10.27 -1.84 1.46
N GLU A 99 11.19 -1.45 0.59
CA GLU A 99 12.03 -0.28 0.75
C GLU A 99 11.29 0.97 0.26
N VAL A 100 11.39 2.05 1.03
CA VAL A 100 10.83 3.35 0.69
C VAL A 100 11.98 4.35 0.51
N GLN A 101 12.08 4.93 -0.67
CA GLN A 101 13.10 5.92 -1.02
C GLN A 101 12.47 7.30 -1.23
N ALA A 102 13.04 8.35 -0.65
CA ALA A 102 12.67 9.74 -0.90
C ALA A 102 13.85 10.70 -0.61
N PRO A 103 14.37 11.47 -1.60
CA PRO A 103 14.10 11.31 -3.03
C PRO A 103 14.56 9.92 -3.53
N PRO A 104 14.20 9.52 -4.77
CA PRO A 104 14.66 8.24 -5.33
C PRO A 104 16.17 8.06 -5.22
N GLY A 105 16.61 6.89 -4.77
CA GLY A 105 18.01 6.58 -4.45
C GLY A 105 18.44 6.87 -3.01
N THR A 106 17.61 7.54 -2.19
CA THR A 106 17.86 7.75 -0.76
C THR A 106 16.81 7.02 0.07
N THR A 107 17.20 5.93 0.72
CA THR A 107 16.29 5.15 1.59
C THR A 107 15.91 5.93 2.83
N ILE A 108 14.61 6.05 3.10
CA ILE A 108 14.07 6.74 4.29
C ILE A 108 13.46 5.77 5.31
N GLY A 109 13.13 4.55 4.88
CA GLY A 109 12.60 3.52 5.77
C GLY A 109 12.17 2.26 5.03
N TYR A 110 11.66 1.31 5.80
CA TYR A 110 11.21 0.01 5.32
C TYR A 110 9.86 -0.36 5.94
N VAL A 111 9.08 -1.14 5.20
CA VAL A 111 7.89 -1.83 5.73
C VAL A 111 8.21 -3.31 5.72
N LYS A 112 8.23 -3.95 6.90
CA LYS A 112 8.58 -5.36 7.04
C LYS A 112 7.40 -6.13 7.61
N GLN A 113 7.02 -7.23 6.97
CA GLN A 113 6.03 -8.15 7.53
C GLN A 113 6.66 -8.95 8.67
N ASP A 114 5.96 -8.99 9.80
CA ASP A 114 6.31 -9.80 10.95
C ASP A 114 5.52 -11.11 10.92
N TRP A 115 6.16 -12.21 11.30
CA TRP A 115 5.49 -13.50 11.36
C TRP A 115 4.55 -13.53 12.56
N HIS A 116 3.30 -13.93 12.33
CA HIS A 116 2.32 -14.16 13.38
C HIS A 116 1.32 -15.23 12.92
N PRO A 117 0.86 -16.13 13.81
CA PRO A 117 0.04 -17.27 13.41
C PRO A 117 -1.35 -16.92 12.86
N PHE A 118 -1.92 -15.76 13.25
CA PHE A 118 -3.32 -15.43 12.95
C PHE A 118 -3.58 -13.99 12.46
N LEU A 119 -2.60 -13.10 12.59
CA LEU A 119 -2.79 -11.66 12.37
C LEU A 119 -1.75 -11.18 11.37
N PRO A 120 -2.11 -10.34 10.38
CA PRO A 120 -1.13 -9.63 9.61
C PRO A 120 -0.47 -8.57 10.49
N LYS A 121 0.83 -8.72 10.73
CA LYS A 121 1.64 -7.74 11.47
C LYS A 121 2.72 -7.17 10.57
N PHE A 122 2.95 -5.87 10.67
CA PHE A 122 4.03 -5.19 9.95
C PHE A 122 4.79 -4.24 10.87
N SER A 123 6.12 -4.22 10.76
CA SER A 123 6.99 -3.23 11.38
C SER A 123 7.29 -2.11 10.39
N ILE A 124 7.05 -0.87 10.79
CA ILE A 124 7.52 0.34 10.11
C ILE A 124 8.91 0.65 10.66
N GLN A 125 9.91 0.61 9.79
CA GLN A 125 11.30 0.81 10.17
C GLN A 125 11.86 2.10 9.58
N GLY A 126 12.73 2.77 10.33
CA GLY A 126 13.52 3.88 9.84
C GLY A 126 14.65 3.43 8.90
N ALA A 127 15.46 4.40 8.45
CA ALA A 127 16.56 4.14 7.52
C ALA A 127 17.65 3.22 8.11
N ASN A 128 17.81 3.18 9.43
CA ASN A 128 18.78 2.30 10.10
C ASN A 128 18.16 0.95 10.51
N LYS A 129 16.97 0.62 9.99
CA LYS A 129 16.17 -0.58 10.30
C LYS A 129 15.71 -0.70 11.75
N GLU A 130 15.71 0.41 12.49
CA GLU A 130 15.06 0.53 13.78
C GLU A 130 13.53 0.51 13.61
N THR A 131 12.82 -0.30 14.39
CA THR A 131 11.35 -0.33 14.36
C THR A 131 10.81 0.88 15.11
N LEU A 132 10.06 1.73 14.40
CA LEU A 132 9.49 2.97 14.90
C LEU A 132 8.00 2.82 15.22
N MET A 133 7.27 2.02 14.45
CA MET A 133 5.83 1.76 14.65
C MET A 133 5.49 0.32 14.24
N ARG A 134 4.33 -0.18 14.69
CA ARG A 134 3.79 -1.47 14.26
C ARG A 134 2.40 -1.29 13.67
N LEU A 135 2.10 -2.02 12.61
CA LEU A 135 0.77 -2.16 12.04
C LEU A 135 0.21 -3.52 12.44
N GLU A 136 -1.01 -3.52 12.95
CA GLU A 136 -1.77 -4.74 13.23
C GLU A 136 -3.08 -4.69 12.45
N GLY A 137 -3.26 -5.67 11.57
CA GLY A 137 -4.49 -5.81 10.81
C GLY A 137 -5.44 -6.84 11.41
N PRO A 138 -6.66 -6.92 10.89
CA PRO A 138 -7.70 -7.82 11.40
C PRO A 138 -7.30 -9.29 11.22
N CYS A 139 -7.83 -10.16 12.08
CA CYS A 139 -7.57 -11.59 12.04
C CYS A 139 -8.09 -12.22 10.74
N PHE A 140 -7.22 -12.97 10.03
CA PHE A 140 -7.60 -13.68 8.80
C PHE A 140 -8.68 -14.75 9.01
N ALA A 141 -8.81 -15.29 10.24
CA ALA A 141 -9.88 -16.23 10.58
C ALA A 141 -11.27 -15.58 10.63
N CYS A 142 -11.31 -14.25 10.73
CA CYS A 142 -12.54 -13.47 10.69
C CYS A 142 -12.67 -12.87 9.28
N ASN A 143 -13.47 -13.52 8.44
CA ASN A 143 -13.75 -13.12 7.07
C ASN A 143 -14.31 -11.68 6.99
N CYS A 144 -13.48 -10.63 6.93
CA CYS A 144 -13.95 -9.24 6.90
C CYS A 144 -12.94 -8.24 6.35
N CYS A 145 -13.48 -7.29 5.58
CA CYS A 145 -12.91 -6.02 5.13
C CYS A 145 -12.62 -5.10 6.33
N GLY A 146 -11.62 -5.44 7.15
CA GLY A 146 -11.29 -4.68 8.35
C GLY A 146 -10.19 -3.65 8.13
N ASP A 147 -10.15 -2.69 9.05
CA ASP A 147 -9.15 -1.63 9.10
C ASP A 147 -7.85 -2.10 9.74
N VAL A 148 -6.73 -1.57 9.28
CA VAL A 148 -5.41 -1.78 9.88
C VAL A 148 -5.10 -0.59 10.78
N ASN A 149 -4.94 -0.84 12.07
CA ASN A 149 -4.53 0.19 13.02
C ASN A 149 -3.01 0.20 13.12
N PHE A 150 -2.43 1.38 13.35
CA PHE A 150 -1.02 1.49 13.63
C PHE A 150 -0.76 2.01 15.03
N GLU A 151 0.13 1.31 15.71
CA GLU A 151 0.42 1.49 17.12
C GLU A 151 1.86 1.97 17.32
N ASP A 152 2.00 2.97 18.17
CA ASP A 152 3.27 3.42 18.74
C ASP A 152 3.23 3.12 20.25
N ASN A 153 4.11 2.23 20.71
CA ASN A 153 4.20 1.82 22.12
C ASN A 153 2.84 1.44 22.74
N ASP A 154 2.09 0.54 22.08
CA ASP A 154 0.74 0.06 22.45
C ASP A 154 -0.36 1.15 22.45
N ARG A 155 -0.12 2.29 21.80
CA ARG A 155 -1.13 3.33 21.55
C ARG A 155 -1.41 3.44 20.07
N SER A 156 -2.68 3.29 19.69
CA SER A 156 -3.12 3.58 18.33
C SER A 156 -2.92 5.08 18.04
N ILE A 157 -2.04 5.39 17.09
CA ILE A 157 -1.75 6.76 16.64
C ILE A 157 -2.32 7.04 15.25
N GLY A 158 -3.01 6.07 14.64
CA GLY A 158 -3.86 6.27 13.48
C GLY A 158 -4.24 4.95 12.78
N ARG A 159 -4.72 5.06 11.53
CA ARG A 159 -5.34 3.93 10.82
C ARG A 159 -5.18 3.99 9.30
N ILE A 160 -5.11 2.81 8.69
CA ILE A 160 -5.27 2.54 7.26
C ILE A 160 -6.59 1.78 7.07
N SER A 161 -7.46 2.24 6.16
CA SER A 161 -8.77 1.64 5.89
C SER A 161 -8.98 1.44 4.40
N LYS A 162 -9.57 0.30 4.00
CA LYS A 162 -9.96 0.03 2.61
C LYS A 162 -11.30 0.68 2.22
N GLN A 163 -12.16 1.01 3.17
CA GLN A 163 -13.46 1.64 2.93
C GLN A 163 -13.57 2.90 3.78
N TRP A 164 -12.92 3.98 3.32
CA TRP A 164 -12.97 5.26 4.03
C TRP A 164 -14.35 5.93 3.85
N SER A 165 -15.19 5.86 4.88
CA SER A 165 -16.56 6.41 4.87
C SER A 165 -16.68 7.85 5.38
N GLY A 166 -15.57 8.47 5.78
CA GLY A 166 -15.54 9.84 6.31
C GLY A 166 -15.50 10.90 5.19
N LEU A 167 -16.54 11.74 5.14
CA LEU A 167 -16.79 12.96 4.33
C LEU A 167 -17.43 12.84 2.93
N LEU A 168 -17.47 11.68 2.27
CA LEU A 168 -18.18 11.53 0.99
C LEU A 168 -19.13 10.33 1.00
N LYS A 169 -20.20 10.43 1.79
CA LYS A 169 -21.21 9.37 1.90
C LYS A 169 -22.15 9.25 0.68
N GLU A 170 -21.96 10.02 -0.41
CA GLU A 170 -23.02 10.10 -1.45
C GLU A 170 -22.60 10.03 -2.92
N VAL A 171 -21.33 9.96 -3.32
CA VAL A 171 -21.01 9.79 -4.74
C VAL A 171 -19.74 8.95 -4.88
N PHE A 172 -19.71 8.04 -5.84
CA PHE A 172 -18.58 7.17 -6.25
C PHE A 172 -18.64 5.72 -5.74
N THR A 173 -19.40 4.98 -6.55
CA THR A 173 -19.36 3.55 -6.88
C THR A 173 -17.99 2.84 -6.77
N ASP A 174 -18.01 1.67 -6.13
CA ASP A 174 -17.29 0.42 -6.48
C ASP A 174 -15.78 0.49 -6.81
N THR A 175 -15.06 1.50 -6.30
CA THR A 175 -13.61 1.63 -6.48
C THR A 175 -12.91 1.38 -5.15
N ASP A 176 -11.87 0.54 -5.15
CA ASP A 176 -11.02 0.27 -3.99
C ASP A 176 -10.28 1.56 -3.57
N ASN A 177 -10.84 2.29 -2.61
CA ASN A 177 -10.32 3.57 -2.12
C ASN A 177 -9.74 3.39 -0.72
N PHE A 178 -8.40 3.40 -0.59
CA PHE A 178 -7.76 3.35 0.71
C PHE A 178 -7.68 4.74 1.34
N GLY A 179 -7.88 4.83 2.65
CA GLY A 179 -7.64 6.03 3.45
C GLY A 179 -6.56 5.77 4.49
N ILE A 180 -5.63 6.70 4.63
CA ILE A 180 -4.60 6.70 5.67
C ILE A 180 -4.82 7.95 6.52
N GLN A 181 -4.92 7.79 7.84
CA GLN A 181 -4.98 8.90 8.79
C GLN A 181 -3.85 8.77 9.81
N PHE A 182 -3.12 9.85 10.01
CA PHE A 182 -1.98 9.96 10.93
C PHE A 182 -1.94 11.33 11.62
N PRO A 183 -1.19 11.49 12.72
CA PRO A 183 -1.05 12.77 13.39
C PRO A 183 -0.42 13.81 12.45
N LEU A 184 -0.90 15.06 12.53
CA LEU A 184 -0.41 16.16 11.69
C LEU A 184 1.09 16.38 11.86
N ASP A 185 1.58 16.23 13.08
CA ASP A 185 2.97 16.40 13.52
C ASP A 185 3.86 15.16 13.32
N LEU A 186 3.32 14.06 12.78
CA LEU A 186 4.11 12.88 12.46
C LEU A 186 5.22 13.21 11.45
N ASP A 187 6.41 12.65 11.65
CA ASP A 187 7.53 12.88 10.73
C ASP A 187 7.15 12.52 9.28
N VAL A 188 7.50 13.41 8.35
CA VAL A 188 7.15 13.29 6.94
C VAL A 188 7.70 12.01 6.33
N LYS A 189 8.88 11.56 6.77
CA LYS A 189 9.44 10.27 6.32
C LYS A 189 8.52 9.12 6.73
N MET A 190 8.00 9.15 7.96
CA MET A 190 7.08 8.11 8.44
C MET A 190 5.75 8.14 7.69
N LYS A 191 5.20 9.31 7.37
CA LYS A 191 4.02 9.44 6.50
C LYS A 191 4.25 8.76 5.13
N ALA A 192 5.42 8.98 4.52
CA ALA A 192 5.78 8.34 3.27
C ALA A 192 5.96 6.81 3.40
N VAL A 193 6.53 6.33 4.52
CA VAL A 193 6.66 4.88 4.78
C VAL A 193 5.28 4.24 5.01
N LEU A 194 4.36 4.92 5.70
CA LEU A 194 2.97 4.46 5.88
C LEU A 194 2.20 4.39 4.56
N MET A 195 2.44 5.34 3.63
CA MET A 195 1.93 5.23 2.27
C MET A 195 2.46 3.96 1.58
N GLY A 196 3.76 3.69 1.70
CA GLY A 196 4.36 2.45 1.21
C GLY A 196 3.71 1.20 1.81
N ALA A 197 3.41 1.23 3.11
CA ALA A 197 2.74 0.13 3.79
C ALA A 197 1.33 -0.11 3.27
N CYS A 198 0.58 0.96 2.99
CA CYS A 198 -0.75 0.86 2.39
C CYS A 198 -0.68 0.18 1.01
N PHE A 199 0.26 0.55 0.15
CA PHE A 199 0.44 -0.11 -1.14
C PHE A 199 0.90 -1.56 -1.01
N LEU A 200 1.76 -1.89 -0.02
CA LEU A 200 2.14 -3.27 0.24
C LEU A 200 0.95 -4.12 0.70
N ILE A 201 0.08 -3.57 1.55
CA ILE A 201 -1.15 -4.23 2.01
C ILE A 201 -2.11 -4.45 0.83
N ASP A 202 -2.31 -3.43 -0.01
CA ASP A 202 -3.13 -3.53 -1.24
C ASP A 202 -2.63 -4.67 -2.14
N PHE A 203 -1.34 -4.63 -2.45
CA PHE A 203 -0.66 -5.63 -3.28
C PHE A 203 -0.75 -7.06 -2.70
N MET A 204 -0.59 -7.22 -1.39
CA MET A 204 -0.56 -8.55 -0.75
C MET A 204 -1.94 -9.20 -0.62
N PHE A 205 -2.99 -8.42 -0.37
CA PHE A 205 -4.30 -8.95 0.04
C PHE A 205 -5.43 -8.67 -0.94
N PHE A 206 -5.28 -7.69 -1.83
CA PHE A 206 -6.36 -7.23 -2.69
C PHE A 206 -6.04 -7.28 -4.19
N GLU A 207 -4.77 -7.39 -4.58
CA GLU A 207 -4.41 -7.66 -5.98
C GLU A 207 -4.86 -9.08 -6.38
N LYS A 208 -5.92 -9.17 -7.19
CA LYS A 208 -6.39 -10.44 -7.76
C LYS A 208 -5.35 -10.97 -8.76
N VAL A 209 -4.77 -12.13 -8.46
CA VAL A 209 -4.13 -12.96 -9.49
C VAL A 209 -5.21 -13.27 -10.52
N GLY A 210 -4.94 -13.01 -11.80
CA GLY A 210 -5.89 -13.21 -12.88
C GLY A 210 -6.38 -14.67 -12.91
N GLU A 211 -7.53 -14.93 -12.32
CA GLU A 211 -8.35 -16.08 -12.66
C GLU A 211 -9.47 -15.61 -13.59
N ALA A 212 -9.28 -15.92 -14.87
CA ALA A 212 -10.37 -16.09 -15.79
C ALA A 212 -11.36 -17.10 -15.18
N ASN A 213 -12.63 -16.69 -15.05
CA ASN A 213 -13.78 -17.55 -14.74
C ASN A 213 -13.63 -18.51 -13.55
N GLN A 214 -14.11 -18.08 -12.38
CA GLN A 214 -15.07 -18.88 -11.63
C GLN A 214 -15.93 -18.01 -10.70
N ARG A 215 -17.17 -17.74 -11.15
CA ARG A 215 -18.30 -17.73 -10.22
C ARG A 215 -18.41 -19.14 -9.66
N SER A 216 -17.84 -19.37 -8.49
CA SER A 216 -18.16 -20.51 -7.65
C SER A 216 -18.52 -19.98 -6.28
N THR A 217 -19.79 -19.59 -6.15
CA THR A 217 -20.54 -19.82 -4.93
C THR A 217 -20.32 -21.28 -4.53
N VAL A 218 -19.52 -21.51 -3.49
CA VAL A 218 -19.46 -22.80 -2.80
C VAL A 218 -19.87 -22.56 -1.36
N PHE A 219 -21.16 -22.31 -1.17
CA PHE A 219 -21.90 -22.90 -0.08
C PHE A 219 -22.98 -23.76 -0.75
N SER A 220 -22.71 -25.07 -0.80
CA SER A 220 -23.77 -26.06 -0.63
C SER A 220 -24.01 -26.23 0.85
#